data_AF-A0A939HST1-F1
#
_entry.id   AF-A0A939HST1-F1
#
_cell.length_a   1.000
_cell.length_b   1.000
_cell.length_c   1.000
_cell.angle_alpha   90.00
_cell.angle_beta   90.00
_cell.angle_gamma   90.00
#
_symmetry.space_group_name_H-M   'P 1'
#
loop_
_entity.id
_entity.type
_entity.pdbx_description
1 polymer ?
#
loop_
_entity_poly.entity_id
_entity_poly.type
_entity_poly.pdbx_seq_one_letter_code
_entity_poly.pdbx_strand_id
1 'polypeptide(L)'
;MGSTDNGLVMVTTHLYDGVRSLPLDFAQYLHADSLEKGKEDPEFKKKPELALELIARCLNRGERPEVTLIDGGYGNNGPFLKELEKRGLIYIGVVAKNRNVEVEIETGQKTKMRLDELTAILPEESFSSITYCSQVS
;
A
#
# COMPACT_ATOMS: atom_id res chain seq x y z
N MET A 1 -27.05 12.19 5.90
CA MET A 1 -26.93 12.58 4.47
C MET A 1 -25.58 12.12 3.98
N GLY A 2 -25.53 11.00 3.26
CA GLY A 2 -24.30 10.45 2.67
C GLY A 2 -24.34 10.62 1.15
N SER A 3 -23.20 10.94 0.53
CA SER A 3 -23.09 11.08 -0.93
C SER A 3 -23.64 9.82 -1.61
N THR A 4 -24.58 10.05 -2.53
CA THR A 4 -25.26 9.06 -3.39
C THR A 4 -24.52 8.87 -4.72
N ASP A 5 -23.21 9.10 -4.74
CA ASP A 5 -22.43 8.90 -5.96
C ASP A 5 -22.05 7.43 -6.10
N ASN A 6 -22.92 6.68 -6.79
CA ASN A 6 -22.68 5.29 -7.19
C ASN A 6 -21.71 5.27 -8.39
N GLY A 7 -20.43 5.50 -8.12
CA GLY A 7 -19.36 5.45 -9.13
C GLY A 7 -18.76 4.05 -9.29
N LEU A 8 -18.23 3.76 -10.48
CA LEU A 8 -17.37 2.60 -10.70
C LEU A 8 -16.04 2.81 -9.97
N VAL A 9 -15.63 1.84 -9.15
CA VAL A 9 -14.35 1.87 -8.45
C VAL A 9 -13.43 0.81 -9.03
N MET A 10 -12.23 1.22 -9.43
CA MET A 10 -11.20 0.34 -9.99
C MET A 10 -9.94 0.36 -9.12
N VAL A 11 -9.32 -0.80 -8.96
CA VAL A 11 -7.96 -0.96 -8.41
C VAL A 11 -7.04 -1.19 -9.60
N THR A 12 -5.93 -0.46 -9.68
CA THR A 12 -5.00 -0.53 -10.81
C THR A 12 -3.58 -0.75 -10.33
N THR A 13 -2.75 -1.33 -11.19
CA THR A 13 -1.29 -1.41 -11.01
C THR A 13 -0.60 -0.80 -12.22
N HIS A 14 0.49 -0.09 -11.97
CA HIS A 14 1.27 0.58 -13.00
C HIS A 14 2.74 0.19 -12.84
N LEU A 15 3.43 0.02 -13.97
CA LEU A 15 4.87 -0.10 -14.02
C LEU A 15 5.48 1.24 -14.38
N TYR A 16 6.53 1.62 -13.67
CA TYR A 16 7.33 2.79 -13.99
C TYR A 16 8.79 2.39 -14.08
N ASP A 17 9.42 2.66 -15.21
CA ASP A 17 10.83 2.30 -15.49
C ASP A 17 11.80 3.50 -15.34
N GLY A 18 11.32 4.64 -14.85
CA GLY A 18 12.10 5.89 -14.78
C GLY A 18 11.87 6.84 -15.95
N VAL A 19 11.24 6.38 -17.04
CA VAL A 19 10.98 7.19 -18.24
C VAL A 19 9.51 7.08 -18.67
N ARG A 20 8.91 5.90 -18.53
CA ARG A 20 7.57 5.58 -19.00
C ARG A 20 6.75 4.99 -17.87
N SER A 21 5.47 5.37 -17.85
CA SER A 21 4.46 4.74 -17.01
C SER A 21 3.53 3.92 -17.90
N LEU A 22 3.33 2.67 -17.54
CA LEU A 22 2.47 1.74 -18.27
C LEU A 22 1.45 1.11 -17.31
N PRO A 23 0.14 1.18 -17.61
CA PRO A 23 -0.85 0.43 -16.83
C PRO A 23 -0.63 -1.07 -17.07
N LEU A 24 -0.44 -1.83 -16.00
CA LEU A 24 -0.23 -3.28 -16.08
C LEU A 24 -1.55 -4.04 -16.01
N ASP A 25 -2.36 -3.77 -14.98
CA ASP A 25 -3.67 -4.41 -14.80
C ASP A 25 -4.64 -3.49 -14.07
N PHE A 26 -5.91 -3.87 -14.15
CA PHE A 26 -6.98 -3.33 -13.34
C PHE A 26 -7.91 -4.44 -12.84
N ALA A 27 -8.60 -4.15 -11.74
CA ALA A 27 -9.70 -4.96 -11.23
C ALA A 27 -10.83 -4.04 -10.74
N GLN A 28 -12.07 -4.40 -11.05
CA GLN A 28 -13.24 -3.69 -10.55
C GLN A 28 -13.49 -4.06 -9.08
N TYR A 29 -13.74 -3.04 -8.26
CA TYR A 29 -14.24 -3.23 -6.91
C TYR A 29 -15.77 -3.22 -6.93
N LEU A 30 -16.36 -4.35 -6.53
CA LEU A 30 -17.80 -4.50 -6.39
C LEU A 30 -18.20 -4.13 -4.96
N HIS A 31 -19.10 -3.17 -4.84
CA HIS A 31 -19.67 -2.81 -3.54
C HIS A 31 -20.60 -3.93 -3.08
N ALA A 32 -20.61 -4.24 -1.78
CA ALA A 32 -21.48 -5.27 -1.24
C ALA A 32 -22.95 -5.04 -1.64
N ASP A 33 -23.41 -3.79 -1.60
CA ASP A 33 -24.80 -3.42 -1.92
C ASP A 33 -25.15 -3.63 -3.41
N SER A 34 -24.17 -3.86 -4.29
CA SER A 34 -24.38 -4.22 -5.70
C SER A 34 -24.44 -5.73 -5.96
N LEU A 35 -24.21 -6.56 -4.94
CA LEU A 35 -24.16 -8.03 -5.05
C LEU A 35 -25.38 -8.66 -4.36
N GLU A 36 -25.90 -9.76 -4.92
CA GLU A 36 -27.11 -10.42 -4.40
C GLU A 36 -26.96 -10.86 -2.94
N LYS A 37 -25.77 -11.33 -2.56
CA LYS A 37 -25.46 -11.81 -1.20
C LYS A 37 -24.64 -10.82 -0.37
N GLY A 38 -24.50 -9.57 -0.83
CA GLY A 38 -23.76 -8.57 -0.07
C GLY A 38 -22.30 -8.94 0.18
N LYS A 39 -21.86 -8.86 1.44
CA LYS A 39 -20.48 -9.20 1.86
C LYS A 39 -20.20 -10.71 1.88
N GLU A 40 -21.24 -11.54 1.86
CA GLU A 40 -21.12 -13.01 1.82
C GLU A 40 -21.04 -13.54 0.39
N ASP A 41 -21.16 -12.65 -0.59
CA ASP A 41 -21.04 -13.01 -2.00
C ASP A 41 -19.59 -13.45 -2.31
N PRO A 42 -19.37 -14.60 -2.95
CA PRO A 42 -18.04 -15.05 -3.37
C PRO A 42 -17.31 -14.07 -4.29
N GLU A 43 -18.04 -13.22 -5.02
CA GLU A 43 -17.46 -12.17 -5.87
C GLU A 43 -17.06 -10.92 -5.07
N PHE A 44 -17.52 -10.78 -3.82
CA PHE A 44 -17.13 -9.68 -2.96
C PHE A 44 -15.68 -9.83 -2.51
N LYS A 45 -14.83 -8.91 -2.97
CA LYS A 45 -13.43 -8.80 -2.55
C LYS A 45 -13.14 -7.40 -2.03
N LYS A 46 -12.40 -7.32 -0.94
CA LYS A 46 -11.91 -6.04 -0.42
C LYS A 46 -10.83 -5.50 -1.37
N LYS A 47 -10.70 -4.17 -1.43
CA LYS A 47 -9.65 -3.52 -2.24
C LYS A 47 -8.23 -4.07 -2.01
N PRO A 48 -7.78 -4.34 -0.76
CA PRO A 48 -6.47 -4.96 -0.51
C PRO A 48 -6.31 -6.36 -1.09
N GLU A 49 -7.38 -7.15 -1.12
CA GLU A 49 -7.38 -8.49 -1.73
C GLU A 49 -7.22 -8.38 -3.24
N LEU A 50 -7.98 -7.46 -3.87
CA LEU A 50 -7.82 -7.13 -5.29
C LEU A 50 -6.39 -6.67 -5.62
N ALA A 51 -5.82 -5.77 -4.80
CA ALA A 51 -4.44 -5.32 -5.00
C ALA A 51 -3.42 -6.47 -4.91
N LEU A 52 -3.58 -7.40 -3.96
CA LEU A 52 -2.71 -8.58 -3.85
C LEU A 52 -2.85 -9.53 -5.04
N GLU A 53 -4.05 -9.66 -5.61
CA GLU A 53 -4.28 -10.42 -6.83
C GLU A 53 -3.59 -9.78 -8.04
N LEU A 54 -3.67 -8.46 -8.19
CA LEU A 54 -2.96 -7.76 -9.26
C LEU A 54 -1.45 -7.90 -9.12
N ILE A 55 -0.91 -7.77 -7.90
CA ILE A 55 0.51 -8.03 -7.62
C ILE A 55 0.86 -9.48 -7.97
N ALA A 56 0.02 -10.45 -7.63
CA ALA A 56 0.27 -11.85 -7.97
C ALA A 56 0.31 -12.07 -9.49
N ARG A 57 -0.59 -11.45 -10.25
CA ARG A 57 -0.59 -11.50 -11.72
C ARG A 57 0.69 -10.89 -12.30
N CYS A 58 1.11 -9.75 -11.78
CA CYS A 58 2.37 -9.10 -12.14
C CYS A 58 3.56 -10.04 -11.94
N LEU A 59 3.71 -10.63 -10.74
CA LEU A 59 4.79 -11.57 -10.44
C LEU A 59 4.71 -12.86 -11.27
N ASN A 60 3.52 -13.39 -11.51
CA ASN A 60 3.31 -14.60 -12.30
C ASN A 60 3.70 -14.42 -13.78
N ARG A 61 3.60 -13.19 -14.32
CA ARG A 61 4.09 -12.86 -15.67
C ARG A 61 5.62 -12.76 -15.76
N GLY A 62 6.32 -12.83 -14.63
CA GLY A 62 7.78 -12.73 -14.57
C GLY A 62 8.30 -11.33 -14.25
N GLU A 63 7.41 -10.35 -14.09
CA GLU A 63 7.79 -9.00 -13.68
C GLU A 63 8.37 -9.02 -12.26
N ARG A 64 9.46 -8.30 -12.04
CA ARG A 64 10.15 -8.21 -10.75
C ARG A 64 10.41 -6.74 -10.43
N PRO A 65 9.40 -6.02 -9.89
CA PRO A 65 9.59 -4.64 -9.51
C PRO A 65 10.63 -4.54 -8.39
N GLU A 66 11.59 -3.63 -8.53
CA GLU A 66 12.58 -3.36 -7.48
C GLU A 66 11.93 -2.71 -6.26
N VAL A 67 10.96 -1.82 -6.48
CA VAL A 67 10.22 -1.12 -5.44
C VAL A 67 8.74 -1.06 -5.80
N THR A 68 7.89 -1.35 -4.82
CA THR A 68 6.43 -1.29 -4.94
C THR A 68 5.91 -0.04 -4.23
N LEU A 69 5.32 0.91 -4.97
CA LEU A 69 4.66 2.07 -4.39
C LEU A 69 3.21 1.72 -4.04
N ILE A 70 2.80 2.00 -2.80
CA ILE A 70 1.44 1.76 -2.33
C ILE A 70 0.79 3.04 -1.80
N ASP A 71 -0.50 3.19 -2.09
CA ASP A 71 -1.29 4.29 -1.55
C ASP A 71 -1.44 4.20 -0.02
N GLY A 72 -1.63 5.34 0.63
CA GLY A 72 -1.77 5.43 2.09
C GLY A 72 -2.95 4.63 2.66
N GLY A 73 -3.99 4.38 1.86
CA GLY A 73 -5.08 3.47 2.23
C GLY A 73 -4.60 2.02 2.47
N TYR A 74 -3.58 1.57 1.74
CA TYR A 74 -2.99 0.23 1.89
C TYR A 74 -1.92 0.17 2.97
N GLY A 75 -1.16 1.25 3.20
CA GLY A 75 -0.11 1.28 4.23
C GLY A 75 -0.63 1.09 5.66
N ASN A 76 -1.92 1.36 5.89
CA ASN A 76 -2.56 1.10 7.18
C ASN A 76 -3.12 -0.32 7.33
N ASN A 77 -3.08 -1.14 6.29
CA ASN A 77 -3.54 -2.51 6.33
C ASN A 77 -2.39 -3.46 6.70
N GLY A 78 -2.31 -3.84 7.98
CA GLY A 78 -1.29 -4.76 8.49
C GLY A 78 -1.21 -6.10 7.75
N PRO A 79 -2.33 -6.81 7.53
CA PRO A 79 -2.36 -8.03 6.73
C PRO A 79 -1.80 -7.85 5.32
N PHE A 80 -2.16 -6.75 4.63
CA PHE A 80 -1.66 -6.45 3.29
C PHE A 80 -0.14 -6.30 3.26
N LEU A 81 0.44 -5.52 4.18
CA LEU A 81 1.90 -5.34 4.26
C LEU A 81 2.63 -6.66 4.51
N LYS A 82 2.10 -7.50 5.40
CA LYS A 82 2.67 -8.84 5.65
C LYS A 82 2.69 -9.71 4.40
N GLU A 83 1.69 -9.59 3.54
CA GLU A 83 1.67 -10.32 2.26
C GLU A 83 2.70 -9.78 1.27
N LEU A 84 3.02 -8.47 1.30
CA LEU A 84 4.15 -7.93 0.52
C LEU A 84 5.49 -8.46 1.03
N GLU A 85 5.69 -8.44 2.35
CA GLU A 85 6.90 -8.95 3.01
C GLU A 85 7.11 -10.45 2.72
N LYS A 86 6.06 -11.27 2.82
CA LYS A 86 6.11 -12.70 2.46
C LYS A 86 6.51 -12.96 1.02
N ARG A 87 6.19 -12.02 0.11
CA ARG A 87 6.55 -12.08 -1.31
C ARG A 87 7.94 -11.51 -1.60
N GLY A 88 8.65 -11.02 -0.58
CA GLY A 88 9.98 -10.43 -0.73
C GLY A 88 9.97 -9.08 -1.47
N LEU A 89 8.83 -8.38 -1.48
CA LEU A 89 8.72 -7.10 -2.17
C LEU A 89 9.19 -5.96 -1.28
N ILE A 90 10.10 -5.15 -1.79
CA ILE A 90 10.43 -3.85 -1.20
C ILE A 90 9.27 -2.90 -1.51
N TYR A 91 8.79 -2.16 -0.51
CA TYR A 91 7.66 -1.26 -0.69
C TYR A 91 7.88 0.11 -0.04
N ILE A 92 7.26 1.14 -0.63
CA ILE A 92 7.15 2.48 -0.07
C ILE A 92 5.66 2.79 0.07
N GLY A 93 5.25 3.17 1.27
CA GLY A 93 3.85 3.50 1.55
C GLY A 93 3.71 4.48 2.71
N VAL A 94 2.59 5.19 2.73
CA VAL A 94 2.24 6.06 3.84
C VAL A 94 1.63 5.23 4.97
N VAL A 95 2.24 5.30 6.15
CA VAL A 95 1.78 4.61 7.36
C VAL A 95 1.21 5.61 8.37
N ALA A 96 0.22 5.20 9.14
CA ALA A 96 -0.37 6.03 10.19
C ALA A 96 0.58 6.18 11.38
N LYS A 97 0.60 7.38 11.95
CA LYS A 97 1.42 7.76 13.12
C LYS A 97 1.19 6.89 14.37
N ASN A 98 0.00 6.32 14.52
CA ASN A 98 -0.37 5.49 15.68
C ASN A 98 -0.02 4.01 15.49
N ARG A 99 0.67 3.64 14.41
CA ARG A 99 1.08 2.27 14.15
C ARG A 99 2.26 1.90 15.06
N ASN A 100 2.21 0.69 15.62
CA ASN A 100 3.35 0.12 16.33
C ASN A 100 4.37 -0.45 15.36
N VAL A 101 5.64 -0.15 15.59
CA VAL A 101 6.80 -0.65 14.86
C VAL A 101 7.73 -1.39 15.81
N GLU A 102 8.39 -2.43 15.31
CA GLU A 102 9.50 -3.06 16.01
C GLU A 102 10.78 -2.34 15.60
N VAL A 103 11.48 -1.82 16.59
CA VAL A 103 12.73 -1.08 16.41
C VAL A 103 13.82 -1.89 17.08
N GLU A 104 14.89 -2.11 16.34
CA GLU A 104 16.13 -2.62 16.90
C GLU A 104 17.02 -1.41 17.20
N ILE A 105 17.10 -1.07 18.48
CA ILE A 105 18.01 -0.01 18.96
C ILE A 105 19.41 -0.62 19.06
N GLU A 106 20.46 0.20 18.93
CA GLU A 106 21.89 -0.15 18.87
C GLU A 106 22.37 -1.23 19.88
N THR A 107 21.63 -1.47 20.96
CA THR A 107 21.87 -2.54 21.94
C THR A 107 21.41 -3.94 21.49
N GLY A 108 20.87 -4.09 20.28
CA GLY A 108 20.31 -5.34 19.75
C GLY A 108 18.96 -5.73 20.38
N GLN A 109 18.38 -4.86 21.22
CA GLN A 109 17.14 -5.12 21.91
C GLN A 109 15.95 -4.66 21.05
N LYS A 110 15.12 -5.62 20.63
CA LYS A 110 13.88 -5.34 19.90
C LYS A 110 12.84 -4.78 20.84
N THR A 111 12.46 -3.52 20.61
CA THR A 111 11.38 -2.86 21.36
C THR A 111 10.25 -2.53 20.42
N LYS A 112 9.02 -2.72 20.90
CA LYS A 112 7.81 -2.32 20.17
C LYS A 112 7.39 -0.95 20.67
N MET A 113 7.31 0.03 19.78
CA MET A 113 6.91 1.39 20.11
C MET A 113 6.03 1.98 19.02
N ARG A 114 5.33 3.07 19.32
CA ARG A 114 4.53 3.75 18.30
C ARG A 114 5.42 4.56 17.38
N LEU A 115 4.97 4.74 16.13
CA LEU A 115 5.73 5.49 15.14
C LEU A 115 5.90 6.96 15.53
N ASP A 116 4.90 7.59 16.14
CA ASP A 116 5.02 8.97 16.65
C ASP A 116 6.03 9.09 17.79
N GLU A 117 6.05 8.13 18.71
CA GLU A 117 7.07 8.04 19.76
C GLU A 117 8.47 7.85 19.14
N LEU A 118 8.61 7.01 18.10
CA LEU A 118 9.88 6.81 17.42
C LEU A 118 10.36 8.10 16.76
N THR A 119 9.48 8.81 16.06
CA THR A 119 9.84 10.08 15.41
C THR A 119 10.27 11.16 16.40
N ALA A 120 9.81 11.11 17.66
CA ALA A 120 10.23 12.04 18.70
C ALA A 120 11.61 11.71 19.30
N ILE A 121 12.07 10.47 19.18
CA ILE A 121 13.37 10.01 19.69
C ILE A 121 14.47 10.14 18.64
N LEU A 122 14.12 10.02 17.35
CA LEU A 122 15.08 10.15 16.27
C LEU A 122 15.64 11.58 16.17
N PRO A 123 16.97 11.76 16.07
CA PRO A 123 17.56 13.08 15.90
C PRO A 123 17.14 13.69 14.56
N GLU A 124 17.11 15.02 14.46
CA GLU A 124 16.77 15.73 13.21
C GLU A 124 17.62 15.27 12.02
N GLU A 125 18.87 14.89 12.26
CA GLU A 125 19.82 14.36 11.26
C GLU A 125 19.36 13.03 10.63
N SER A 126 18.46 12.29 11.28
CA SER A 126 17.85 11.08 10.71
C SER A 126 16.76 11.39 9.68
N PHE A 127 16.34 12.65 9.56
CA PHE A 127 15.33 13.08 8.62
C PHE A 127 15.97 13.84 7.46
N SER A 128 15.81 13.31 6.25
CA SER A 128 16.17 14.03 5.04
C SER A 128 14.97 14.84 4.54
N SER A 129 15.10 16.17 4.49
CA SER A 129 14.10 17.02 3.84
C SER A 129 14.11 16.73 2.34
N ILE A 130 12.96 16.31 1.80
CA ILE A 130 12.78 16.11 0.37
C ILE A 130 12.10 17.36 -0.18
N THR A 131 12.81 18.11 -1.02
CA THR A 131 12.22 19.23 -1.76
C THR A 131 11.54 18.67 -3.00
N TYR A 132 10.20 18.70 -3.03
CA TYR A 132 9.46 18.38 -4.25
C TYR A 132 9.74 19.47 -5.29
N CYS A 133 10.52 19.15 -6.31
CA CYS A 133 10.66 20.00 -7.47
C CYS A 133 9.40 19.82 -8.32
N SER A 134 8.41 20.72 -8.19
CA SER A 134 7.24 20.74 -9.06
C SER A 134 7.66 21.20 -10.45
N GLN A 135 8.18 20.31 -11.28
CA GLN A 135 8.25 20.56 -12.71
C GLN A 135 6.87 20.30 -13.31
N VAL A 136 6.07 21.36 -13.36
CA VAL A 136 4.92 21.44 -14.25
C VAL A 136 5.47 21.78 -15.63
N SER A 137 5.24 20.92 -16.61
CA SER A 137 5.41 21.20 -18.04
C SER A 137 4.13 20.82 -18.76
#